data_AF-A0A2W3ZZC5-F1
#
_entry.id   AF-A0A2W3ZZC5-F1
#
_cell.length_a   1.000
_cell.length_b   1.000
_cell.length_c   1.000
_cell.angle_alpha   90.00
_cell.angle_beta   90.00
_cell.angle_gamma   90.00
#
_symmetry.space_group_name_H-M   'P 1'
#
loop_
_entity.id
_entity.type
_entity.pdbx_description
1 polymer ?
#
loop_
_entity_poly.entity_id
_entity_poly.type
_entity_poly.pdbx_seq_one_letter_code
_entity_poly.pdbx_strand_id
1 'polypeptide(L)'
;MATHVAHFQVDSLFLVRTLLQIHFDKNYNFNEEQTKATIFSLTEILYTNELTEDEIQIIFRRYADNHNSGNEISLTGEPEQVTEVFSYLFDLPRYQETYWKNILDGFGHDYSVIDLIDKKEYQSEKAGHYSTLLEVLASRYADEFDELSQSEKDKFILENFKLIGKAKPISWYTPDHPVGWG
;
A
#
# COMPACT_ATOMS: atom_id res chain seq x y z
N MET A 1 25.96 36.20 33.03
CA MET A 1 24.65 35.80 32.50
C MET A 1 24.44 34.34 32.87
N ALA A 2 23.36 34.02 33.59
CA ALA A 2 23.02 32.64 33.90
C ALA A 2 22.34 32.02 32.67
N THR A 3 22.94 31.00 32.09
CA THR A 3 22.31 30.22 31.01
C THR A 3 21.26 29.33 31.65
N HIS A 4 19.99 29.66 31.45
CA HIS A 4 18.88 28.78 31.86
C HIS A 4 18.75 27.68 30.81
N VAL A 5 19.11 26.45 31.18
CA VAL A 5 18.85 25.27 30.37
C VAL A 5 17.41 24.84 30.63
N ALA A 6 16.56 24.95 29.63
CA ALA A 6 15.21 24.40 29.68
C ALA A 6 15.29 22.89 29.43
N HIS A 7 14.87 22.10 30.41
CA HIS A 7 14.68 20.66 30.25
C HIS A 7 13.26 20.41 29.78
N PHE A 8 13.11 20.06 28.50
CA PHE A 8 11.83 19.63 27.96
C PHE A 8 11.69 18.12 28.20
N GLN A 9 10.63 17.71 28.92
CA GLN A 9 10.16 16.34 28.86
C GLN A 9 9.30 16.22 27.61
N VAL A 10 9.85 15.60 26.57
CA VAL A 10 9.09 15.29 25.35
C VAL A 10 8.61 13.85 25.47
N ASP A 11 7.33 13.64 25.21
CA ASP A 11 6.75 12.31 25.12
C ASP A 11 7.48 11.51 24.02
N SER A 12 8.01 10.34 24.38
CA SER A 12 8.69 9.44 23.45
C SER A 12 7.80 9.02 22.29
N LEU A 13 6.49 8.90 22.50
CA LEU A 13 5.52 8.58 21.45
C LEU A 13 5.43 9.73 20.44
N PHE A 14 5.38 10.96 20.93
CA PHE A 14 5.36 12.15 20.09
C PHE A 14 6.63 12.25 19.23
N LEU A 15 7.81 11.99 19.81
CA LEU A 15 9.08 12.00 19.07
C LEU A 15 9.08 10.98 17.94
N VAL A 16 8.61 9.76 18.21
CA VAL A 16 8.61 8.71 17.19
C VAL A 16 7.61 9.00 16.08
N ARG A 17 6.39 9.46 16.39
CA ARG A 17 5.46 9.93 15.35
C ARG A 17 6.10 11.01 14.47
N THR A 18 6.77 11.98 15.10
CA THR A 18 7.47 13.07 14.40
C THR A 18 8.57 12.52 13.48
N LEU A 19 9.39 11.57 13.94
CA LEU A 19 10.43 10.95 13.12
C LEU A 19 9.85 10.20 11.92
N LEU A 20 8.75 9.46 12.11
CA LEU A 20 8.07 8.71 11.05
C LEU A 20 7.43 9.64 10.01
N GLN A 21 6.78 10.73 10.46
CA GLN A 21 6.24 11.77 9.58
C GLN A 21 7.34 12.43 8.74
N ILE A 22 8.46 12.83 9.38
CA ILE A 22 9.62 13.40 8.68
C ILE A 22 10.17 12.42 7.64
N HIS A 23 10.25 11.12 7.97
CA HIS A 23 10.70 10.10 7.03
C HIS A 23 9.75 9.95 5.84
N PHE A 24 8.44 9.92 6.08
CA PHE A 24 7.43 9.88 5.03
C PHE A 24 7.54 11.08 4.08
N ASP A 25 7.59 12.30 4.63
CA ASP A 25 7.65 13.54 3.85
C ASP A 25 8.91 13.63 2.98
N LYS A 26 10.02 13.05 3.44
CA LYS A 26 11.30 13.07 2.69
C LYS A 26 11.38 12.01 1.60
N ASN A 27 10.82 10.82 1.81
CA ASN A 27 11.12 9.65 0.98
C ASN A 27 9.93 9.13 0.17
N TYR A 28 8.70 9.42 0.61
CA TYR A 28 7.49 8.87 0.01
C TYR A 28 6.59 9.95 -0.57
N ASN A 29 6.41 11.06 0.16
CA ASN A 29 5.51 12.12 -0.28
C ASN A 29 5.99 12.69 -1.63
N PHE A 30 5.10 12.69 -2.63
CA PHE A 30 5.39 13.08 -4.03
C PHE A 30 6.39 12.19 -4.80
N ASN A 31 6.71 11.00 -4.29
CA ASN A 31 7.52 10.03 -5.04
C ASN A 31 6.65 9.31 -6.08
N GLU A 32 7.00 9.44 -7.37
CA GLU A 32 6.29 8.79 -8.49
C GLU A 32 6.44 7.25 -8.49
N GLU A 33 7.42 6.70 -7.77
CA GLU A 33 7.61 5.26 -7.62
C GLU A 33 6.55 4.60 -6.73
N GLN A 34 5.86 5.39 -5.89
CA GLN A 34 4.89 4.88 -4.94
C GLN A 34 3.47 4.98 -5.50
N THR A 35 2.69 3.91 -5.35
CA THR A 35 1.27 3.95 -5.72
C THR A 35 0.51 4.95 -4.84
N LYS A 36 -0.57 5.52 -5.37
CA LYS A 36 -1.44 6.41 -4.59
C LYS A 36 -2.03 5.70 -3.37
N ALA A 37 -2.30 4.40 -3.48
CA ALA A 37 -2.75 3.58 -2.37
C ALA A 37 -1.75 3.57 -1.21
N THR A 38 -0.45 3.42 -1.48
CA THR A 38 0.61 3.53 -0.46
C THR A 38 0.60 4.91 0.19
N ILE A 39 0.61 5.98 -0.62
CA ILE A 39 0.69 7.36 -0.14
C ILE A 39 -0.53 7.72 0.71
N PHE A 40 -1.73 7.38 0.26
CA PHE A 40 -2.96 7.67 0.99
C PHE A 40 -3.05 6.88 2.28
N SER A 41 -2.65 5.61 2.29
CA SER A 41 -2.64 4.79 3.51
C SER A 41 -1.63 5.29 4.54
N LEU A 42 -0.43 5.68 4.11
CA LEU A 42 0.56 6.26 5.02
C LEU A 42 0.10 7.62 5.56
N THR A 43 -0.50 8.45 4.69
CA THR A 43 -1.08 9.75 5.11
C THR A 43 -2.18 9.55 6.15
N GLU A 44 -3.03 8.55 5.95
CA GLU A 44 -4.11 8.22 6.88
C GLU A 44 -3.57 7.88 8.27
N ILE A 45 -2.60 6.97 8.37
CA ILE A 45 -2.11 6.51 9.68
C ILE A 45 -1.10 7.46 10.33
N LEU A 46 -0.45 8.34 9.55
CA LEU A 46 0.55 9.27 10.08
C LEU A 46 -0.01 10.66 10.39
N TYR A 47 -1.09 11.11 9.73
CA TYR A 47 -1.58 12.49 9.87
C TYR A 47 -3.10 12.59 10.10
N THR A 48 -3.93 11.81 9.40
CA THR A 48 -5.39 11.95 9.52
C THR A 48 -5.94 11.27 10.77
N ASN A 49 -5.56 10.02 10.95
CA ASN A 49 -5.96 9.14 12.04
C ASN A 49 -4.68 8.53 12.61
N GLU A 50 -3.91 9.36 13.32
CA GLU A 50 -2.56 9.03 13.80
C GLU A 50 -2.47 7.68 14.51
N LEU A 51 -1.26 7.09 14.51
CA LEU A 51 -0.92 5.86 15.21
C LEU A 51 -1.35 5.91 16.68
N THR A 52 -2.04 4.87 17.14
CA THR A 52 -2.38 4.75 18.57
C THR A 52 -1.13 4.38 19.38
N GLU A 53 -1.20 4.53 20.70
CA GLU A 53 -0.12 4.09 21.57
C GLU A 53 0.14 2.58 21.42
N ASP A 54 -0.92 1.76 21.34
CA ASP A 54 -0.81 0.32 21.13
C ASP A 54 -0.08 -0.04 19.83
N GLU A 55 -0.36 0.67 18.74
CA GLU A 55 0.32 0.45 17.46
C GLU A 55 1.81 0.82 17.54
N ILE A 56 2.14 1.92 18.22
CA ILE A 56 3.54 2.30 18.46
C ILE A 56 4.25 1.24 19.31
N GLN A 57 3.59 0.71 20.33
CA GLN A 57 4.15 -0.38 21.15
C GLN A 57 4.38 -1.65 20.32
N ILE A 58 3.48 -1.99 19.39
CA ILE A 58 3.67 -3.13 18.46
C ILE A 58 4.93 -2.92 17.59
N ILE A 59 5.08 -1.73 17.01
CA ILE A 59 6.25 -1.36 16.19
C ILE A 59 7.54 -1.48 17.01
N PHE A 60 7.55 -0.94 18.22
CA PHE A 60 8.71 -0.97 19.09
C PHE A 60 9.07 -2.36 19.56
N ARG A 61 8.08 -3.19 19.88
CA ARG A 61 8.32 -4.58 20.27
C ARG A 61 9.01 -5.34 19.13
N ARG A 62 8.55 -5.15 17.88
CA ARG A 62 9.20 -5.74 16.71
C ARG A 62 10.63 -5.26 16.53
N TYR A 63 10.88 -3.96 16.68
CA TYR A 63 12.23 -3.41 16.61
C TYR A 63 13.14 -4.01 17.69
N ALA A 64 12.67 -4.11 18.94
CA ALA A 64 13.42 -4.68 20.06
C ALA A 64 13.69 -6.18 19.90
N ASP A 65 12.70 -6.93 19.40
CA ASP A 65 12.83 -8.36 19.09
C ASP A 65 13.91 -8.58 18.01
N ASN A 66 13.94 -7.76 16.96
CA ASN A 66 14.94 -7.85 15.89
C ASN A 66 16.37 -7.46 16.34
N HIS A 67 16.49 -6.68 17.41
CA HIS A 67 17.77 -6.25 17.96
C HIS A 67 18.22 -7.03 19.20
N ASN A 68 17.45 -8.03 19.64
CA ASN A 68 17.67 -8.78 20.89
C ASN A 68 17.78 -7.87 22.13
N SER A 69 17.08 -6.74 22.12
CA SER A 69 17.17 -5.70 23.17
C SER A 69 16.17 -5.90 24.32
N GLY A 70 15.35 -6.95 24.26
CA GLY A 70 14.33 -7.24 25.27
C GLY A 70 13.29 -6.12 25.37
N ASN A 71 13.22 -5.45 26.52
CA ASN A 71 12.27 -4.34 26.77
C ASN A 71 12.90 -2.95 26.61
N GLU A 72 14.19 -2.86 26.28
CA GLU A 72 14.87 -1.58 26.11
C GLU A 72 14.89 -1.19 24.62
N ILE A 73 14.35 -0.02 24.32
CA ILE A 73 14.33 0.53 22.95
C ILE A 73 15.21 1.78 22.95
N SER A 74 16.28 1.73 22.15
CA SER A 74 17.13 2.88 21.90
C SER A 74 17.00 3.29 20.43
N LEU A 75 16.25 4.37 20.20
CA LEU A 75 16.15 5.03 18.91
C LEU A 75 16.95 6.32 18.97
N THR A 76 18.05 6.35 18.23
CA THR A 76 18.97 7.50 18.18
C THR A 76 18.55 8.52 17.13
N GLY A 77 17.62 8.16 16.25
CA GLY A 77 17.17 8.99 15.14
C GLY A 77 18.04 8.84 13.88
N GLU A 78 18.99 7.91 13.87
CA GLU A 78 19.78 7.60 12.68
C GLU A 78 18.87 7.15 11.52
N PRO A 79 19.15 7.57 10.27
CA PRO A 79 18.27 7.34 9.13
C PRO A 79 17.90 5.86 8.92
N GLU A 80 18.85 4.95 9.13
CA GLU A 80 18.66 3.51 8.97
C GLU A 80 17.66 2.96 10.00
N GLN A 81 17.79 3.39 11.26
CA GLN A 81 16.86 2.99 12.33
C GLN A 81 15.44 3.51 12.04
N VAL A 82 15.34 4.78 11.61
CA VAL A 82 14.04 5.37 11.27
C VAL A 82 13.41 4.65 10.08
N THR A 83 14.21 4.32 9.05
CA THR A 83 13.75 3.55 7.88
C THR A 83 13.24 2.16 8.27
N GLU A 84 13.97 1.48 9.15
CA GLU A 84 13.57 0.16 9.65
C GLU A 84 12.27 0.23 10.46
N VAL A 85 12.18 1.15 11.43
CA VAL A 85 10.95 1.35 12.22
C VAL A 85 9.78 1.73 11.32
N PHE A 86 10.02 2.56 10.31
CA PHE A 86 9.01 2.94 9.31
C PHE A 86 8.51 1.73 8.53
N SER A 87 9.38 0.76 8.21
CA SER A 87 8.99 -0.47 7.50
C SER A 87 7.97 -1.31 8.28
N TYR A 88 7.94 -1.22 9.62
CA TYR A 88 6.96 -1.93 10.43
C TYR A 88 5.54 -1.35 10.32
N LEU A 89 5.37 -0.13 9.79
CA LEU A 89 4.05 0.43 9.52
C LEU A 89 3.27 -0.41 8.51
N PHE A 90 3.98 -1.02 7.54
CA PHE A 90 3.37 -1.84 6.48
C PHE A 90 2.74 -3.14 7.01
N ASP A 91 3.13 -3.56 8.21
CA ASP A 91 2.61 -4.75 8.87
C ASP A 91 1.48 -4.47 9.86
N LEU A 92 1.12 -3.20 10.06
CA LEU A 92 -0.01 -2.85 10.90
C LEU A 92 -1.31 -3.30 10.23
N PRO A 93 -2.24 -3.98 10.94
CA PRO A 93 -3.53 -4.38 10.38
C PRO A 93 -4.30 -3.20 9.78
N ARG A 94 -4.26 -2.05 10.45
CA ARG A 94 -4.93 -0.83 10.00
C ARG A 94 -4.33 -0.27 8.71
N TYR A 95 -3.00 -0.32 8.57
CA TYR A 95 -2.35 0.03 7.31
C TYR A 95 -2.80 -0.92 6.19
N GLN A 96 -2.74 -2.23 6.42
CA GLN A 96 -3.10 -3.24 5.40
C GLN A 96 -4.56 -3.12 4.96
N GLU A 97 -5.48 -2.86 5.89
CA GLU A 97 -6.89 -2.63 5.60
C GLU A 97 -7.09 -1.36 4.75
N THR A 98 -6.45 -0.25 5.16
CA THR A 98 -6.56 1.03 4.44
C THR A 98 -5.95 0.92 3.05
N TYR A 99 -4.79 0.27 2.93
CA TYR A 99 -4.13 -0.01 1.66
C TYR A 99 -5.02 -0.83 0.76
N TRP A 100 -5.57 -1.94 1.25
CA TRP A 100 -6.45 -2.79 0.46
C TRP A 100 -7.71 -2.07 -0.01
N LYS A 101 -8.32 -1.25 0.85
CA LYS A 101 -9.43 -0.38 0.46
C LYS A 101 -9.05 0.56 -0.68
N ASN A 102 -7.91 1.23 -0.56
CA ASN A 102 -7.41 2.13 -1.60
C ASN A 102 -7.11 1.40 -2.93
N ILE A 103 -6.59 0.17 -2.88
CA ILE A 103 -6.44 -0.68 -4.06
C ILE A 103 -7.79 -0.96 -4.72
N LEU A 104 -8.79 -1.35 -3.93
CA LEU A 104 -10.14 -1.60 -4.42
C LEU A 104 -10.79 -0.35 -5.02
N ASP A 105 -10.46 0.83 -4.52
CA ASP A 105 -10.94 2.13 -5.03
C ASP A 105 -10.16 2.58 -6.29
N GLY A 106 -9.18 1.80 -6.75
CA GLY A 106 -8.43 2.06 -7.98
C GLY A 106 -7.24 3.01 -7.79
N PHE A 107 -6.75 3.16 -6.56
CA PHE A 107 -5.54 3.94 -6.26
C PHE A 107 -4.26 3.11 -6.29
N GLY A 108 -4.35 1.82 -6.62
CA GLY A 108 -3.20 0.96 -6.90
C GLY A 108 -2.56 1.27 -8.25
N HIS A 109 -2.44 0.24 -9.08
CA HIS A 109 -1.95 0.39 -10.44
C HIS A 109 -3.05 0.92 -11.38
N ASP A 110 -2.65 1.68 -12.40
CA ASP A 110 -3.55 2.26 -13.41
C ASP A 110 -4.39 1.18 -14.14
N TYR A 111 -3.83 -0.01 -14.30
CA TYR A 111 -4.48 -1.18 -14.87
C TYR A 111 -4.10 -2.40 -14.02
N SER A 112 -5.10 -3.06 -13.45
CA SER A 112 -4.86 -4.26 -12.66
C SER A 112 -6.04 -5.23 -12.64
N VAL A 113 -5.72 -6.49 -12.36
CA VAL A 113 -6.67 -7.54 -11.97
C VAL A 113 -6.50 -7.75 -10.47
N ILE A 114 -7.56 -7.54 -9.72
CA ILE A 114 -7.59 -7.76 -8.27
C ILE A 114 -8.22 -9.13 -8.02
N ASP A 115 -7.49 -9.99 -7.34
CA ASP A 115 -7.98 -11.23 -6.75
C ASP A 115 -8.53 -10.94 -5.35
N LEU A 116 -9.84 -11.16 -5.17
CA LEU A 116 -10.55 -10.89 -3.92
C LEU A 116 -10.39 -12.00 -2.89
N ILE A 117 -10.04 -13.23 -3.30
CA ILE A 117 -9.80 -14.37 -2.41
C ILE A 117 -8.45 -14.18 -1.73
N ASP A 118 -7.39 -14.01 -2.53
CA ASP A 118 -6.01 -13.89 -2.04
C ASP A 118 -5.64 -12.47 -1.60
N LYS A 119 -6.55 -11.51 -1.78
CA LYS A 119 -6.32 -10.07 -1.56
C LYS A 119 -5.05 -9.56 -2.23
N LYS A 120 -4.92 -9.85 -3.51
CA LYS A 120 -3.73 -9.50 -4.30
C LYS A 120 -4.07 -8.71 -5.55
N GLU A 121 -3.27 -7.69 -5.81
CA GLU A 121 -3.30 -6.93 -7.05
C GLU A 121 -2.26 -7.49 -8.03
N TYR A 122 -2.68 -7.73 -9.27
CA TYR A 122 -1.83 -8.10 -10.40
C TYR A 122 -1.85 -6.97 -11.41
N GLN A 123 -0.71 -6.29 -11.57
CA GLN A 123 -0.58 -5.21 -12.56
C GLN A 123 -0.75 -5.79 -13.97
N SER A 124 -1.53 -5.09 -14.79
CA SER A 124 -1.74 -5.42 -16.19
C SER A 124 -1.30 -4.29 -17.11
N GLU A 125 -1.08 -4.59 -18.38
CA GLU A 125 -0.93 -3.57 -19.41
C GLU A 125 -2.29 -3.01 -19.85
N LYS A 126 -2.27 -1.93 -20.64
CA LYS A 126 -3.48 -1.39 -21.27
C LYS A 126 -4.16 -2.49 -22.10
N ALA A 127 -5.46 -2.70 -21.85
CA ALA A 127 -6.25 -3.77 -22.47
C ALA A 127 -5.77 -5.21 -22.16
N GLY A 128 -4.86 -5.37 -21.20
CA GLY A 128 -4.28 -6.66 -20.78
C GLY A 128 -5.02 -7.35 -19.63
N HIS A 129 -6.19 -6.85 -19.21
CA HIS A 129 -6.96 -7.47 -18.10
C HIS A 129 -7.30 -8.93 -18.36
N TYR A 130 -7.75 -9.25 -19.57
CA TYR A 130 -8.16 -10.61 -19.89
C TYR A 130 -6.98 -11.59 -19.88
N SER A 131 -5.84 -11.23 -20.47
CA SER A 131 -4.64 -12.08 -20.44
C SER A 131 -4.12 -12.24 -19.02
N THR A 132 -4.05 -11.16 -18.24
CA THR A 132 -3.62 -11.19 -16.83
C THR A 132 -4.55 -12.09 -16.00
N LEU A 133 -5.86 -11.99 -16.21
CA LEU A 133 -6.83 -12.86 -15.54
C LEU A 133 -6.60 -14.33 -15.87
N LEU A 134 -6.38 -14.67 -17.15
CA LEU A 134 -6.08 -16.04 -17.55
C LEU A 134 -4.78 -16.56 -16.92
N GLU A 135 -3.74 -15.73 -16.83
CA GLU A 135 -2.48 -16.08 -16.15
C GLU A 135 -2.68 -16.36 -14.66
N VAL A 136 -3.50 -15.55 -13.97
CA VAL A 136 -3.84 -15.77 -12.56
C VAL A 136 -4.64 -17.06 -12.39
N LEU A 137 -5.68 -17.26 -13.20
CA LEU A 137 -6.49 -18.48 -13.17
C LEU A 137 -5.63 -19.73 -13.40
N ALA A 138 -4.77 -19.72 -14.42
CA ALA A 138 -3.89 -20.86 -14.74
C ALA A 138 -2.80 -21.10 -13.68
N SER A 139 -2.33 -20.07 -12.98
CA SER A 139 -1.25 -20.23 -11.99
C SER A 139 -1.73 -20.51 -10.57
N ARG A 140 -2.98 -20.13 -10.24
CA ARG A 140 -3.52 -20.20 -8.87
C ARG A 140 -4.72 -21.10 -8.71
N TYR A 141 -5.53 -21.21 -9.76
CA TYR A 141 -6.84 -21.86 -9.70
C TYR A 141 -7.01 -22.92 -10.79
N ALA A 142 -5.93 -23.43 -11.40
CA ALA A 142 -6.05 -24.35 -12.54
C ALA A 142 -6.97 -25.56 -12.24
N ASP A 143 -6.71 -26.25 -11.13
CA ASP A 143 -7.46 -27.44 -10.74
C ASP A 143 -8.94 -27.12 -10.44
N GLU A 144 -9.20 -26.06 -9.67
CA GLU A 144 -10.56 -25.67 -9.28
C GLU A 144 -11.34 -25.08 -10.46
N PHE A 145 -10.69 -24.28 -11.29
CA PHE A 145 -11.33 -23.51 -12.36
C PHE A 145 -11.62 -24.38 -13.58
N ASP A 146 -10.70 -25.29 -13.97
CA ASP A 146 -10.86 -26.06 -15.20
C ASP A 146 -12.05 -27.04 -15.14
N GLU A 147 -12.35 -27.58 -13.96
CA GLU A 147 -13.47 -28.50 -13.72
C GLU A 147 -14.85 -27.83 -13.76
N LEU A 148 -14.92 -26.50 -13.66
CA LEU A 148 -16.18 -25.75 -13.67
C LEU A 148 -16.84 -25.76 -15.06
N SER A 149 -18.17 -25.82 -15.07
CA SER A 149 -18.95 -25.51 -16.27
C SER A 149 -18.76 -24.04 -16.68
N GLN A 150 -19.08 -23.69 -17.93
CA GLN A 150 -18.92 -22.31 -18.40
C GLN A 150 -19.69 -21.29 -17.53
N SER A 151 -20.91 -21.61 -17.12
CA SER A 151 -21.68 -20.72 -16.24
C SER A 151 -21.05 -20.55 -14.85
N GLU A 152 -20.39 -21.59 -14.35
CA GLU A 152 -19.67 -21.53 -13.08
C GLU A 152 -18.36 -20.77 -13.20
N LYS A 153 -17.65 -20.90 -14.33
CA LYS A 153 -16.45 -20.10 -14.65
C LYS A 153 -16.77 -18.61 -14.68
N ASP A 154 -17.84 -18.23 -15.39
CA ASP A 154 -18.26 -16.83 -15.48
C ASP A 154 -18.63 -16.29 -14.09
N LYS A 155 -19.39 -17.06 -13.31
CA LYS A 155 -19.75 -16.72 -11.93
C LYS A 155 -18.50 -16.57 -11.05
N PHE A 156 -17.58 -17.52 -11.11
CA PHE A 156 -16.34 -17.50 -10.35
C PHE A 156 -15.53 -16.23 -10.65
N ILE A 157 -15.39 -15.86 -11.92
CA ILE A 157 -14.68 -14.63 -12.30
C ILE A 157 -15.39 -13.39 -11.73
N LEU A 158 -16.71 -13.29 -11.90
CA LEU A 158 -17.48 -12.12 -11.47
C LEU A 158 -17.54 -11.94 -9.95
N GLU A 159 -17.46 -13.04 -9.19
CA GLU A 159 -17.52 -13.01 -7.72
C GLU A 159 -16.14 -12.79 -7.08
N ASN A 160 -15.07 -13.28 -7.72
CA ASN A 160 -13.74 -13.33 -7.10
C ASN A 160 -12.71 -12.38 -7.69
N PHE A 161 -13.01 -11.73 -8.83
CA PHE A 161 -12.08 -10.80 -9.45
C PHE A 161 -12.68 -9.42 -9.70
N LYS A 162 -11.85 -8.39 -9.53
CA LYS A 162 -12.20 -7.00 -9.89
C LYS A 162 -11.19 -6.46 -10.89
N LEU A 163 -11.68 -5.91 -12.00
CA LEU A 163 -10.84 -5.30 -13.04
C LEU A 163 -10.78 -3.79 -12.81
N ILE A 164 -9.58 -3.27 -12.58
CA ILE A 164 -9.34 -1.83 -12.41
C ILE A 164 -8.74 -1.28 -13.70
N GLY A 165 -9.38 -0.28 -14.29
CA GLY A 165 -8.84 0.45 -15.43
C GLY A 165 -8.92 1.94 -15.19
N LYS A 166 -7.86 2.67 -15.55
CA LYS A 166 -7.84 4.12 -15.51
C LYS A 166 -8.97 4.69 -16.36
N ALA A 167 -9.85 5.48 -15.76
CA ALA A 167 -10.80 6.29 -16.49
C ALA A 167 -10.02 7.34 -17.30
N LYS A 168 -9.93 7.14 -18.62
CA LYS A 168 -9.37 8.12 -19.54
C LYS A 168 -10.49 8.76 -20.36
N PRO A 169 -10.28 9.99 -20.87
CA PRO A 169 -11.15 10.54 -21.89
C PRO A 169 -11.27 9.57 -23.08
N ILE A 170 -12.43 9.52 -23.73
CA ILE A 170 -12.71 8.57 -24.83
C ILE A 170 -11.66 8.63 -25.96
N SER A 171 -11.08 9.82 -26.20
CA SER A 171 -10.00 10.06 -27.16
C SER A 171 -8.73 9.24 -26.90
N TRP A 172 -8.52 8.78 -25.67
CA TRP A 172 -7.38 7.94 -25.33
C TRP A 172 -7.57 6.45 -25.71
N TYR A 173 -8.82 6.04 -25.94
CA TYR A 173 -9.19 4.70 -26.41
C TYR A 173 -9.36 4.64 -27.93
N THR A 174 -9.54 5.79 -28.58
CA THR A 174 -9.52 5.94 -30.04
C THR A 174 -8.22 6.65 -30.44
N PRO A 175 -7.07 5.95 -30.55
CA PRO A 175 -5.88 6.57 -31.10
C PRO A 175 -6.25 7.13 -32.47
N ASP A 176 -5.94 8.42 -32.69
CA ASP A 176 -6.34 9.18 -33.86
C ASP A 176 -6.18 8.35 -35.14
N HIS A 177 -7.29 7.88 -35.69
CA HIS A 177 -7.31 7.62 -37.13
C HIS A 177 -7.34 9.00 -37.77
N PRO A 178 -6.30 9.42 -38.51
CA PRO A 178 -6.50 10.49 -39.46
C PRO A 178 -7.52 9.94 -40.45
N VAL A 179 -8.76 10.39 -40.35
CA VAL A 179 -9.75 10.20 -41.41
C VAL A 179 -9.33 11.15 -42.53
N GLY A 180 -8.22 10.79 -43.20
CA GLY A 180 -7.87 11.32 -44.50
C GLY A 180 -8.79 10.66 -45.50
N TRP A 181 -9.91 11.31 -45.82
CA TRP A 181 -10.68 11.06 -47.02
C TRP A 181 -11.17 12.40 -47.56
N GLY A 182 -10.54 12.81 -48.67
CA GLY A 182 -11.13 13.51 -49.82
C GLY A 182 -11.90 14.79 -49.57
#